data_AF-A0A7C6BPI8-F1
#
_entry.id   AF-A0A7C6BPI8-F1
#
_cell.length_a   1.000
_cell.length_b   1.000
_cell.length_c   1.000
_cell.angle_alpha   90.00
_cell.angle_beta   90.00
_cell.angle_gamma   90.00
#
_symmetry.space_group_name_H-M   'P 1'
#
loop_
_entity.id
_entity.type
_entity.pdbx_description
1 polymer ?
#
loop_
_entity_poly.entity_id
_entity_poly.type
_entity_poly.pdbx_seq_one_letter_code
_entity_poly.pdbx_strand_id
1 'polypeptide(L)'
;MEEIYLEDEFKELDPLLEMLREELNKPRAFFVNPKRFYEFQAACAGISEIVLEVNPDAKIQCEVNEFGDGAAAVRIDMRDLEVTDIKRFYDAVRYADNFEIYPISSGHIRMAMMFYGVLYAVAL
;
A
#
# COMPACT_ATOMS: atom_id res chain seq x y z
N MET A 1 21.52 14.02 -31.54
CA MET A 1 20.41 14.88 -32.02
C MET A 1 19.09 14.52 -31.36
N GLU A 2 18.97 13.41 -30.61
CA GLU A 2 17.83 13.10 -29.72
C GLU A 2 17.98 13.70 -28.32
N GLU A 3 19.19 13.75 -27.75
CA GLU A 3 19.45 14.25 -26.38
C GLU A 3 19.03 15.72 -26.15
N ILE A 4 19.20 16.58 -27.15
CA ILE A 4 18.85 18.01 -27.05
C ILE A 4 17.33 18.22 -26.99
N TYR A 5 16.54 17.31 -27.58
CA TYR A 5 15.07 17.41 -27.54
C TYR A 5 14.49 16.87 -26.23
N LEU A 6 15.19 15.96 -25.54
CA LEU A 6 14.80 15.46 -24.21
C LEU A 6 15.03 16.50 -23.11
N GLU A 7 16.07 17.33 -23.21
CA GLU A 7 16.35 18.39 -22.21
C GLU A 7 15.26 19.45 -22.17
N ASP A 8 14.67 19.82 -23.31
CA ASP A 8 13.56 20.79 -23.34
C ASP A 8 12.23 20.17 -22.87
N GLU A 9 12.02 18.86 -23.05
CA GLU A 9 10.79 18.14 -22.67
C GLU A 9 10.62 18.01 -21.15
N PHE A 10 11.72 18.08 -20.37
CA PHE A 10 11.72 17.91 -18.92
C PHE A 10 12.23 19.13 -18.13
N LYS A 11 12.38 20.30 -18.76
CA LYS A 11 12.80 21.53 -18.05
C LYS A 11 11.92 21.91 -16.85
N GLU A 12 10.64 21.53 -16.87
CA GLU A 12 9.71 21.74 -15.74
C GLU A 12 9.80 20.64 -14.66
N LEU A 13 10.48 19.53 -14.94
CA LEU A 13 10.74 18.46 -13.99
C LEU A 13 11.83 18.84 -12.99
N ASP A 14 12.86 19.58 -13.41
CA ASP A 14 13.97 19.98 -12.53
C ASP A 14 13.51 20.79 -11.30
N PRO A 15 12.66 21.83 -11.44
CA PRO A 15 12.11 22.53 -10.28
C PRO A 15 11.26 21.63 -9.37
N LEU A 16 10.48 20.71 -9.94
CA LEU A 16 9.67 19.76 -9.17
C LEU A 16 10.56 18.80 -8.36
N LEU A 17 11.63 18.29 -8.97
CA LEU A 17 12.59 17.42 -8.29
C LEU A 17 13.30 18.16 -7.16
N GLU A 18 13.67 19.42 -7.36
CA GLU A 18 14.30 20.22 -6.30
C GLU A 18 13.32 20.51 -5.16
N MET A 19 12.06 20.84 -5.45
CA MET A 19 11.01 20.98 -4.43
C MET A 19 10.80 19.68 -3.64
N LEU A 20 10.73 18.53 -4.32
CA LEU A 20 10.59 17.23 -3.67
C LEU A 20 11.81 16.91 -2.81
N ARG A 21 13.01 17.22 -3.30
CA ARG A 21 14.26 17.02 -2.57
C ARG A 21 14.30 17.85 -1.28
N GLU A 22 13.90 19.11 -1.32
CA GLU A 22 13.81 19.95 -0.13
C GLU A 22 12.83 19.37 0.90
N GLU A 23 11.67 18.88 0.47
CA GLU A 23 10.68 18.31 1.38
C GLU A 23 11.09 16.96 1.97
N LEU A 24 11.68 16.08 1.15
CA LEU A 24 12.11 14.74 1.55
C LEU A 24 13.35 14.76 2.46
N ASN A 25 14.21 15.78 2.34
CA ASN A 25 15.40 15.92 3.18
C ASN A 25 15.10 16.51 4.57
N LYS A 26 13.88 16.99 4.84
CA LYS A 26 13.50 17.46 6.18
C LYS A 26 13.55 16.29 7.16
N PRO A 27 14.36 16.37 8.24
CA PRO A 27 14.39 15.33 9.26
C PRO A 27 13.00 15.13 9.88
N ARG A 28 12.55 13.89 9.94
CA ARG A 28 11.25 13.50 10.53
C ARG A 28 11.45 12.29 11.42
N ALA A 29 10.76 12.28 12.54
CA ALA A 29 10.55 11.07 13.33
C ALA A 29 9.16 10.51 13.03
N PHE A 30 9.05 9.20 12.87
CA PHE A 30 7.77 8.54 12.71
C PHE A 30 7.34 7.90 14.02
N PHE A 31 6.11 8.20 14.43
CA PHE A 31 5.48 7.56 15.57
C PHE A 31 4.36 6.66 15.09
N VAL A 32 4.28 5.47 15.69
CA VAL A 32 3.24 4.50 15.39
C VAL A 32 1.92 4.97 16.01
N ASN A 33 0.86 5.00 15.20
CA ASN A 33 -0.51 5.05 15.71
C ASN A 33 -0.93 3.63 16.12
N PRO A 34 -1.00 3.31 17.42
CA PRO A 34 -1.16 1.92 17.85
C PRO A 34 -2.48 1.31 17.39
N LYS A 35 -3.55 2.12 17.33
CA LYS A 35 -4.86 1.67 16.86
C LYS A 35 -4.83 1.32 15.38
N ARG A 36 -4.36 2.23 14.52
CA ARG A 36 -4.30 2.00 13.06
C ARG A 36 -3.34 0.86 12.72
N PHE A 37 -2.22 0.77 13.45
CA PHE A 37 -1.28 -0.33 13.28
C PHE A 37 -1.90 -1.69 13.64
N TYR A 38 -2.66 -1.76 14.74
CA TYR A 38 -3.40 -2.98 15.10
C TYR A 38 -4.45 -3.34 14.04
N GLU A 39 -5.21 -2.37 13.54
CA GLU A 39 -6.20 -2.59 12.48
C GLU A 39 -5.56 -3.12 11.19
N PHE A 40 -4.42 -2.57 10.79
CA PHE A 40 -3.61 -3.08 9.68
C PHE A 40 -3.11 -4.52 9.92
N GLN A 41 -2.57 -4.81 11.11
CA GLN A 41 -2.09 -6.15 11.44
C GLN A 41 -3.23 -7.19 11.45
N ALA A 42 -4.37 -6.83 12.05
CA ALA A 42 -5.55 -7.68 12.09
C ALA A 42 -6.08 -7.95 10.68
N ALA A 43 -6.10 -6.93 9.81
CA ALA A 43 -6.47 -7.09 8.41
C ALA A 43 -5.51 -8.02 7.68
N CYS A 44 -4.19 -7.79 7.77
CA CYS A 44 -3.17 -8.63 7.14
C CYS A 44 -3.33 -10.09 7.57
N ALA A 45 -3.46 -10.38 8.88
CA ALA A 45 -3.65 -11.73 9.37
C ALA A 45 -4.97 -12.36 8.90
N GLY A 46 -6.08 -11.65 9.09
CA GLY A 46 -7.42 -12.17 8.80
C GLY A 46 -7.63 -12.45 7.31
N ILE A 47 -7.22 -11.52 6.44
CA ILE A 47 -7.39 -11.72 5.00
C ILE A 47 -6.42 -12.78 4.46
N SER A 48 -5.21 -12.88 5.02
CA SER A 48 -4.24 -13.91 4.63
C SER A 48 -4.80 -15.29 4.91
N GLU A 49 -5.40 -15.49 6.09
CA GLU A 49 -5.99 -16.78 6.46
C GLU A 49 -7.12 -17.17 5.51
N ILE A 50 -8.04 -16.23 5.21
CA ILE A 50 -9.15 -16.45 4.27
C ILE A 50 -8.63 -16.82 2.88
N VAL A 51 -7.64 -16.07 2.35
CA VAL A 51 -7.13 -16.33 1.00
C VAL A 51 -6.35 -17.62 0.93
N LEU A 52 -5.50 -17.92 1.92
CA LEU A 52 -4.64 -19.11 1.92
C LEU A 52 -5.41 -20.42 2.09
N GLU A 53 -6.62 -20.40 2.65
CA GLU A 53 -7.53 -21.56 2.68
C GLU A 53 -7.89 -22.06 1.28
N VAL A 54 -7.93 -21.16 0.28
CA VAL A 54 -8.36 -21.44 -1.10
C VAL A 54 -7.19 -21.38 -2.07
N ASN A 55 -6.27 -20.44 -1.85
CA ASN A 55 -5.09 -20.18 -2.66
C ASN A 55 -3.80 -20.33 -1.82
N PRO A 56 -3.32 -21.56 -1.56
CA PRO A 56 -2.10 -21.77 -0.77
C PRO A 56 -0.85 -21.10 -1.36
N ASP A 57 -0.83 -20.87 -2.68
CA ASP A 57 0.27 -20.23 -3.41
C ASP A 57 0.10 -18.70 -3.58
N ALA A 58 -0.89 -18.09 -2.93
CA ALA A 58 -1.13 -16.65 -3.02
C ALA A 58 0.10 -15.85 -2.56
N LYS A 59 0.42 -14.79 -3.30
CA LYS A 59 1.51 -13.88 -2.91
C LYS A 59 0.95 -12.75 -2.08
N ILE A 60 1.28 -12.75 -0.80
CA ILE A 60 0.80 -11.75 0.16
C ILE A 60 1.96 -10.85 0.57
N GLN A 61 1.74 -9.54 0.48
CA GLN A 61 2.66 -8.50 0.92
C GLN A 61 1.93 -7.57 1.87
N CYS A 62 2.44 -7.46 3.10
CA CYS A 62 1.98 -6.48 4.07
C CYS A 62 3.16 -5.56 4.39
N GLU A 63 3.05 -4.29 4.00
CA GLU A 63 4.14 -3.31 4.12
C GLU A 63 3.66 -2.03 4.79
N VAL A 64 4.53 -1.44 5.61
CA VAL A 64 4.37 -0.07 6.12
C VAL A 64 5.36 0.79 5.36
N ASN A 65 4.89 1.86 4.72
CA ASN A 65 5.75 2.75 3.96
C ASN A 65 6.39 3.80 4.87
N GLU A 66 7.66 3.59 5.19
CA GLU A 66 8.45 4.47 6.06
C GLU A 66 8.96 5.74 5.33
N PHE A 67 8.97 5.74 4.00
CA PHE A 67 9.48 6.86 3.19
C PHE A 67 8.38 7.84 2.74
N GLY A 68 7.12 7.59 3.13
CA GLY A 68 5.95 8.34 2.68
C GLY A 68 5.19 9.07 3.78
N ASP A 69 3.86 9.03 3.66
CA ASP A 69 2.87 9.61 4.57
C ASP A 69 2.58 8.76 5.81
N GLY A 70 3.32 7.65 6.00
CA GLY A 70 3.06 6.69 7.06
C GLY A 70 1.90 5.74 6.77
N ALA A 71 1.50 5.58 5.50
CA ALA A 71 0.53 4.57 5.11
C ALA A 71 1.08 3.14 5.19
N ALA A 72 0.19 2.18 5.32
CA ALA A 72 0.46 0.76 5.15
C ALA A 72 -0.43 0.16 4.06
N ALA A 73 0.01 -0.94 3.47
CA ALA A 73 -0.70 -1.64 2.42
C ALA A 73 -0.69 -3.15 2.66
N VAL A 74 -1.81 -3.80 2.33
CA VAL A 74 -1.90 -5.25 2.12
C VAL A 74 -2.16 -5.47 0.63
N ARG A 75 -1.29 -6.22 -0.03
CA ARG A 75 -1.43 -6.60 -1.45
C ARG A 75 -1.40 -8.12 -1.57
N ILE A 76 -2.37 -8.66 -2.29
CA ILE A 76 -2.53 -10.11 -2.46
C ILE A 76 -2.75 -10.41 -3.93
N ASP A 77 -1.86 -11.21 -4.51
CA ASP A 77 -2.06 -11.80 -5.83
C ASP A 77 -2.52 -13.25 -5.67
N MET A 78 -3.70 -13.55 -6.21
CA MET A 78 -4.37 -14.86 -6.08
C MET A 78 -5.05 -15.25 -7.40
N ARG A 79 -5.40 -16.53 -7.58
CA ARG A 79 -6.06 -16.99 -8.83
C ARG A 79 -7.55 -16.75 -8.76
N ASP A 80 -8.16 -17.09 -7.64
CA ASP A 80 -9.58 -16.92 -7.36
C ASP A 80 -9.76 -16.32 -5.96
N LEU A 81 -10.97 -15.84 -5.68
CA LEU A 81 -11.38 -15.40 -4.35
C LEU A 81 -12.70 -16.06 -4.03
N GLU A 82 -12.70 -16.93 -3.04
CA GLU A 82 -13.93 -17.55 -2.51
C GLU A 82 -14.20 -17.01 -1.11
N VAL A 83 -15.38 -16.41 -0.92
CA VAL A 83 -15.82 -15.88 0.37
C VAL A 83 -16.98 -16.73 0.87
N THR A 84 -16.66 -17.71 1.71
CA THR A 84 -17.65 -18.62 2.32
C THR A 84 -18.27 -18.05 3.61
N ASP A 85 -17.50 -17.27 4.36
CA ASP A 85 -17.95 -16.51 5.53
C ASP A 85 -17.81 -15.00 5.28
N ILE A 86 -18.91 -14.38 4.86
CA ILE A 86 -18.95 -12.94 4.55
C ILE A 86 -18.65 -12.06 5.78
N LYS A 87 -18.98 -12.53 6.99
CA LYS A 87 -18.74 -11.73 8.20
C LYS A 87 -17.26 -11.71 8.53
N ARG A 88 -16.60 -12.86 8.46
CA ARG A 88 -15.14 -12.98 8.64
C ARG A 88 -14.40 -12.14 7.59
N PHE A 89 -14.84 -12.19 6.33
CA PHE A 89 -14.29 -11.34 5.27
C PHE A 89 -14.48 -9.85 5.54
N TYR A 90 -15.70 -9.43 5.91
CA TYR A 90 -15.99 -8.04 6.27
C TYR A 90 -15.10 -7.57 7.42
N ASP A 91 -14.97 -8.35 8.48
CA ASP A 91 -14.16 -8.01 9.64
C ASP A 91 -12.67 -7.84 9.27
N ALA A 92 -12.18 -8.58 8.27
CA ALA A 92 -10.81 -8.47 7.76
C ALA A 92 -10.58 -7.20 6.92
N VAL A 93 -11.60 -6.68 6.21
CA VAL A 93 -11.43 -5.55 5.27
C VAL A 93 -11.98 -4.21 5.75
N ARG A 94 -12.90 -4.19 6.72
CA ARG A 94 -13.69 -3.00 7.09
C ARG A 94 -12.91 -1.79 7.59
N TYR A 95 -11.65 -1.96 8.01
CA TYR A 95 -10.81 -0.89 8.53
C TYR A 95 -9.83 -0.30 7.51
N ALA A 96 -9.81 -0.86 6.29
CA ALA A 96 -9.07 -0.29 5.18
C ALA A 96 -9.72 1.03 4.75
N ASP A 97 -8.91 2.04 4.47
CA ASP A 97 -9.38 3.33 3.95
C ASP A 97 -9.69 3.24 2.45
N ASN A 98 -8.97 2.37 1.75
CA ASN A 98 -9.28 1.99 0.38
C ASN A 98 -9.16 0.48 0.21
N PHE A 99 -10.07 -0.08 -0.58
CA PHE A 99 -10.18 -1.50 -0.87
C PHE A 99 -10.50 -1.71 -2.34
N GLU A 100 -9.65 -2.46 -3.03
CA GLU A 100 -9.77 -2.70 -4.46
C GLU A 100 -9.53 -4.17 -4.79
N ILE A 101 -10.31 -4.69 -5.75
CA ILE A 101 -10.08 -5.97 -6.39
C ILE A 101 -10.11 -5.75 -7.90
N TYR A 102 -9.05 -6.17 -8.59
CA TYR A 102 -8.95 -6.02 -10.04
C TYR A 102 -8.11 -7.13 -10.68
N PRO A 103 -8.36 -7.46 -11.97
CA PRO A 103 -7.51 -8.40 -12.69
C PRO A 103 -6.14 -7.80 -13.00
N ILE A 104 -5.10 -8.63 -13.03
CA ILE A 104 -3.75 -8.25 -13.48
C ILE A 104 -3.34 -9.05 -14.72
N SER A 105 -2.35 -8.54 -15.47
CA SER A 105 -1.94 -9.07 -16.78
C SER A 105 -1.48 -10.54 -16.76
N SER A 106 -1.11 -11.06 -15.59
CA SER A 106 -0.74 -12.47 -15.40
C SER A 106 -1.94 -13.44 -15.36
N GLY A 107 -3.16 -12.95 -15.55
CA GLY A 107 -4.39 -13.75 -15.41
C GLY A 107 -4.80 -14.03 -13.97
N HIS A 108 -4.12 -13.43 -12.99
CA HIS A 108 -4.48 -13.46 -11.58
C HIS A 108 -5.36 -12.26 -11.21
N ILE A 109 -5.90 -12.30 -10.00
CA ILE A 109 -6.61 -11.20 -9.35
C ILE A 109 -5.66 -10.58 -8.32
N ARG A 110 -5.67 -9.25 -8.25
CA ARG A 110 -5.03 -8.50 -7.17
C ARG A 110 -6.09 -7.92 -6.24
N MET A 111 -5.93 -8.17 -4.95
CA MET A 111 -6.60 -7.43 -3.88
C MET A 111 -5.61 -6.45 -3.28
N ALA A 112 -6.02 -5.20 -3.11
CA ALA A 112 -5.23 -4.15 -2.50
C ALA A 112 -6.03 -3.44 -1.41
N MET A 113 -5.41 -3.27 -0.25
CA MET A 113 -5.98 -2.60 0.91
C MET A 113 -5.01 -1.55 1.40
N MET A 114 -5.47 -0.32 1.58
CA MET A 114 -4.67 0.80 2.07
C MET A 114 -5.11 1.22 3.48
N PHE A 115 -4.14 1.55 4.31
CA PHE A 115 -4.34 2.03 5.68
C PHE A 115 -3.52 3.31 5.88
N TYR A 116 -4.18 4.45 5.89
CA TYR A 116 -3.59 5.75 6.17
C TYR A 116 -3.44 5.99 7.67
N GLY A 117 -2.45 6.84 8.02
CA GLY A 117 -2.20 7.26 9.39
C GLY A 117 -1.74 6.13 10.32
N VAL A 118 -1.13 5.09 9.75
CA VAL A 118 -0.50 4.00 10.53
C VAL A 118 0.74 4.52 11.24
N LEU A 119 1.52 5.36 10.57
CA LEU A 119 2.54 6.21 11.17
C LEU A 119 2.15 7.68 11.00
N TYR A 120 2.60 8.53 11.91
CA TYR A 120 2.53 9.97 11.76
C TYR A 120 3.93 10.57 11.89
N ALA A 121 4.27 11.42 10.92
CA ALA A 121 5.53 12.15 10.93
C ALA A 121 5.46 13.33 11.90
N VAL A 122 6.51 13.49 12.70
CA VAL A 122 6.74 14.64 13.57
C VAL A 122 8.03 15.29 13.09
N ALA A 123 7.98 16.60 12.82
CA ALA A 123 9.16 17.37 12.47
C ALA A 123 10.14 17.34 13.66
N LEU A 124 11.42 17.11 13.36
CA LEU A 124 12.50 17.18 14.34
C LEU A 124 13.05 18.61 14.46
#